data_AF-A0A3B1IMM3-F1
#
_entry.id   AF-A0A3B1IMM3-F1
#
_cell.length_a   1.000
_cell.length_b   1.000
_cell.length_c   1.000
_cell.angle_alpha   90.00
_cell.angle_beta   90.00
_cell.angle_gamma   90.00
#
_symmetry.space_group_name_H-M   'P 1'
#
loop_
_entity.id
_entity.type
_entity.pdbx_description
1 polymer ?
#
loop_
_entity_poly.entity_id
_entity_poly.type
_entity_poly.pdbx_seq_one_letter_code
_entity_poly.pdbx_strand_id
1 'polypeptide(L)'
;MGCLVIYLLGVITIATFTNTADLKVKNLALYGKACQSSLVENPYAPLGHPSNAIDGNTDANFERGSCSHTASQQNPWWRVDLLEEYTITSITITNRDYLSERLNGAKIHVGNCITNNGFDNPQ
;
A
#
# COMPACT_ATOMS: atom_id res chain seq x y z
N MET A 1 25.28 -23.39 -5.14
CA MET A 1 26.14 -22.71 -4.14
C MET A 1 25.39 -21.46 -3.73
N GLY A 2 24.75 -21.31 -2.57
CA GLY A 2 24.72 -22.06 -1.33
C GLY A 2 24.49 -21.01 -0.24
N CYS A 3 23.27 -20.90 0.28
CA CYS A 3 23.06 -20.48 1.65
C CYS A 3 21.81 -21.18 2.19
N LEU A 4 22.10 -22.19 3.00
CA LEU A 4 21.22 -22.96 3.84
C LEU A 4 21.16 -22.21 5.18
N VAL A 5 19.97 -21.93 5.71
CA VAL A 5 19.79 -21.57 7.12
C VAL A 5 18.67 -22.46 7.67
N ILE A 6 19.04 -23.31 8.65
CA ILE A 6 18.17 -24.25 9.36
C ILE A 6 18.12 -23.85 10.85
N TYR A 7 16.90 -23.53 11.30
CA TYR A 7 16.20 -23.76 12.58
C TYR A 7 16.82 -23.47 13.96
N LEU A 8 15.96 -22.95 14.87
CA LEU A 8 15.66 -23.61 16.15
C LEU A 8 14.30 -23.17 16.73
N LEU A 9 13.71 -24.11 17.48
CA LEU A 9 12.34 -24.18 17.98
C LEU A 9 12.02 -23.15 19.08
N GLY A 10 10.79 -22.64 19.06
CA GLY A 10 10.17 -21.92 20.16
C GLY A 10 8.67 -21.82 19.93
N VAL A 11 7.93 -22.80 20.46
CA VAL A 11 6.45 -22.73 20.52
C VAL A 11 6.09 -21.60 21.46
N ILE A 12 5.45 -20.54 20.97
CA ILE A 12 4.53 -19.74 21.77
C ILE A 12 3.14 -20.03 21.22
N THR A 13 2.46 -20.94 21.89
CA THR A 13 1.01 -21.08 21.82
C THR A 13 0.39 -19.79 22.35
N ILE A 14 -0.20 -19.00 21.46
CA ILE A 14 -1.43 -18.30 21.80
C ILE A 14 -2.49 -18.85 20.84
N ALA A 15 -3.14 -19.93 21.25
CA ALA A 15 -4.44 -20.25 20.70
C ALA A 15 -5.41 -19.19 21.23
N THR A 16 -5.44 -18.01 20.61
CA THR A 16 -6.68 -17.24 20.64
C THR A 16 -7.62 -18.01 19.72
N PHE A 17 -8.57 -18.74 20.30
CA PHE A 17 -9.75 -19.16 19.57
C PHE A 17 -10.50 -17.88 19.16
N THR A 18 -10.10 -17.24 18.06
CA THR A 18 -10.96 -16.28 17.40
C THR A 18 -12.02 -17.10 16.70
N ASN A 19 -13.24 -16.98 17.22
CA ASN A 19 -14.45 -17.49 16.59
C ASN A 19 -14.37 -17.21 15.08
N THR A 20 -14.41 -18.25 14.27
CA THR A 20 -14.32 -18.18 12.80
C THR A 20 -15.46 -17.38 12.16
N ALA A 21 -16.42 -16.90 12.96
CA ALA A 21 -17.51 -16.03 12.54
C ALA A 21 -17.20 -14.51 12.55
N ASP A 22 -16.02 -14.05 12.98
CA ASP A 22 -15.65 -12.62 12.91
C ASP A 22 -14.16 -12.42 12.57
N LEU A 23 -13.71 -12.96 11.44
CA LEU A 23 -12.52 -12.43 10.77
C LEU A 23 -12.90 -11.04 10.24
N LYS A 24 -12.89 -10.06 11.13
CA LYS A 24 -13.05 -8.66 10.77
C LYS A 24 -11.87 -8.30 9.88
N VAL A 25 -12.07 -8.32 8.57
CA VAL A 25 -11.06 -7.95 7.58
C VAL A 25 -10.69 -6.51 7.88
N LYS A 26 -9.53 -6.32 8.51
CA LYS A 26 -9.04 -5.01 8.90
C LYS A 26 -8.29 -4.40 7.72
N ASN A 27 -8.69 -3.21 7.29
CA ASN A 27 -7.88 -2.44 6.35
C ASN A 27 -6.60 -1.96 7.09
N LEU A 28 -5.49 -2.67 6.87
CA LEU A 28 -4.21 -2.38 7.50
C LEU A 28 -3.54 -1.14 6.92
N ALA A 29 -3.88 -0.75 5.68
CA ALA A 29 -3.27 0.40 5.00
C ALA A 29 -3.51 1.71 5.76
N LEU A 30 -4.64 1.83 6.48
CA LEU A 30 -5.00 2.99 7.31
C LEU A 30 -3.96 3.33 8.39
N TYR A 31 -3.15 2.35 8.78
CA TYR A 31 -2.15 2.47 9.85
C TYR A 31 -0.71 2.50 9.31
N GLY A 32 -0.57 2.39 7.98
CA GLY A 32 0.73 2.37 7.33
C GLY A 32 1.31 3.76 7.10
N LYS A 33 2.49 3.79 6.48
CA LYS A 33 3.15 5.02 6.02
C LYS A 33 3.19 5.04 4.50
N ALA A 34 2.47 5.98 3.91
CA ALA A 34 2.41 6.13 2.46
C ALA A 34 3.51 7.08 1.94
N CYS A 35 4.13 6.68 0.83
CA CYS A 35 5.11 7.46 0.08
C CYS A 35 4.79 7.35 -1.42
N GLN A 36 5.27 8.32 -2.21
CA GLN A 36 5.15 8.29 -3.66
C GLN A 36 6.37 8.91 -4.32
N SER A 37 6.54 8.67 -5.61
CA SER A 37 7.71 9.09 -6.40
C SER A 37 7.91 10.61 -6.43
N SER A 38 6.82 11.38 -6.50
CA SER A 38 6.86 12.85 -6.44
C SER A 38 5.51 13.41 -5.99
N LEU A 39 5.51 14.65 -5.50
CA LEU A 39 4.28 15.40 -5.24
C LEU A 39 3.90 16.20 -6.48
N VAL A 40 2.60 16.37 -6.70
CA VAL A 40 2.11 17.37 -7.66
C VAL A 40 2.34 18.75 -7.05
N GLU A 41 2.98 19.65 -7.79
CA GLU A 41 3.19 21.05 -7.39
C GLU A 41 3.96 21.25 -6.04
N ASN A 42 3.41 22.07 -5.15
CA ASN A 42 4.00 22.54 -3.91
C ASN A 42 3.80 21.50 -2.80
N PRO A 43 4.84 21.09 -2.04
CA PRO A 43 4.70 20.14 -0.94
C PRO A 43 3.79 20.59 0.21
N TYR A 44 3.38 21.86 0.24
CA TYR A 44 2.42 22.41 1.20
C TYR A 44 0.98 22.46 0.65
N ALA A 45 0.74 21.99 -0.58
CA ALA A 45 -0.60 21.93 -1.14
C ALA A 45 -1.44 20.87 -0.40
N PRO A 46 -2.73 21.13 -0.12
CA PRO A 46 -3.56 20.21 0.66
C PRO A 46 -3.99 18.95 -0.11
N LEU A 47 -3.67 18.85 -1.41
CA LEU A 47 -4.15 17.79 -2.31
C LEU A 47 -2.99 16.93 -2.84
N GLY A 48 -3.30 15.68 -3.19
CA GLY A 48 -2.36 14.79 -3.89
C GLY A 48 -1.28 14.15 -3.02
N HIS A 49 -1.32 14.34 -1.70
CA HIS A 49 -0.40 13.67 -0.78
C HIS A 49 -0.57 12.14 -0.81
N PRO A 50 0.50 11.37 -0.62
CA PRO A 50 0.42 9.91 -0.64
C PRO A 50 -0.48 9.35 0.48
N SER A 51 -0.54 10.02 1.63
CA SER A 51 -1.40 9.63 2.76
C SER A 51 -2.89 9.67 2.43
N ASN A 52 -3.30 10.47 1.44
CA ASN A 52 -4.71 10.60 1.06
C ASN A 52 -5.27 9.26 0.53
N ALA A 53 -4.44 8.39 -0.05
CA ALA A 53 -4.86 7.08 -0.52
C ALA A 53 -5.08 6.05 0.61
N ILE A 54 -4.74 6.39 1.86
CA ILE A 54 -4.91 5.53 3.04
C ILE A 54 -5.63 6.26 4.19
N ASP A 55 -6.37 7.32 3.89
CA ASP A 55 -7.08 8.14 4.89
C ASP A 55 -8.43 7.53 5.34
N GLY A 56 -8.88 6.46 4.69
CA GLY A 56 -10.14 5.78 4.96
C GLY A 56 -11.37 6.39 4.27
N ASN A 57 -11.16 7.39 3.42
CA ASN A 57 -12.17 7.95 2.54
C ASN A 57 -11.91 7.43 1.11
N THR A 58 -12.98 7.08 0.39
CA THR A 58 -12.91 6.52 -0.96
C THR A 58 -13.52 7.47 -2.00
N ASP A 59 -13.55 8.77 -1.69
CA ASP A 59 -14.05 9.77 -2.62
C ASP A 59 -13.11 9.86 -3.83
N ALA A 60 -13.63 9.52 -5.01
CA ALA A 60 -12.89 9.47 -6.25
C ALA A 60 -12.64 10.87 -6.87
N ASN A 61 -13.25 11.92 -6.32
CA ASN A 61 -13.06 13.28 -6.80
C ASN A 61 -11.81 13.90 -6.16
N PHE A 62 -10.81 14.20 -6.99
CA PHE A 62 -9.52 14.75 -6.55
C PHE A 62 -9.64 16.03 -5.70
N GLU A 63 -10.61 16.90 -6.00
CA GLU A 63 -10.82 18.17 -5.29
C GLU A 63 -11.36 17.97 -3.86
N ARG A 64 -11.78 16.73 -3.51
CA ARG A 64 -12.22 16.36 -2.16
C ARG A 64 -11.06 15.99 -1.23
N GLY A 65 -9.83 15.97 -1.73
CA GLY A 65 -8.63 15.78 -0.92
C GLY A 65 -8.34 14.33 -0.50
N SER A 66 -9.08 13.35 -0.99
CA SER A 66 -8.92 11.92 -0.66
C SER A 66 -8.25 11.11 -1.79
N CYS A 67 -7.59 11.80 -2.72
CA CYS A 67 -6.81 11.19 -3.79
C CYS A 67 -5.33 11.56 -3.63
N SER A 68 -4.44 10.59 -3.91
CA SER A 68 -3.01 10.86 -4.13
C SER A 68 -2.76 11.28 -5.59
N HIS A 69 -1.66 12.00 -5.85
CA HIS A 69 -1.33 12.45 -7.19
C HIS A 69 0.17 12.75 -7.32
N THR A 70 0.82 12.15 -8.32
CA THR A 70 2.22 12.40 -8.65
C THR A 70 2.35 13.39 -9.81
N ALA A 71 3.45 14.15 -9.85
CA ALA A 71 3.79 14.87 -11.07
C ALA A 71 3.93 13.91 -12.28
N SER A 72 3.68 14.44 -13.48
CA SER A 72 3.86 13.67 -14.72
C SER A 72 5.34 13.30 -14.88
N GLN A 73 5.63 12.00 -14.84
CA GLN A 73 6.98 11.46 -14.94
C GLN A 73 6.95 10.04 -15.53
N GLN A 74 8.13 9.51 -15.87
CA GLN A 74 8.27 8.13 -16.27
C GLN A 74 8.20 7.20 -15.05
N ASN A 75 7.42 6.12 -15.14
CA ASN A 75 7.25 5.12 -14.09
C ASN A 75 6.89 5.71 -12.71
N PRO A 76 5.79 6.50 -12.60
CA PRO A 76 5.33 6.99 -11.31
C PRO A 76 4.96 5.82 -10.40
N TRP A 77 5.19 5.98 -9.09
CA TRP A 77 4.85 4.95 -8.11
C TRP A 77 4.30 5.55 -6.82
N TRP A 78 3.47 4.75 -6.15
CA TRP A 78 2.98 4.98 -4.81
C TRP A 78 3.17 3.70 -4.01
N ARG A 79 3.45 3.81 -2.73
CA ARG A 79 3.69 2.68 -1.83
C ARG A 79 3.15 2.99 -0.44
N VAL A 80 2.62 1.98 0.24
CA VAL A 80 2.41 2.00 1.69
C VAL A 80 3.31 0.97 2.36
N ASP A 81 4.00 1.40 3.41
CA ASP A 81 4.68 0.52 4.35
C ASP A 81 3.72 0.16 5.49
N LEU A 82 3.40 -1.12 5.65
CA LEU A 82 2.50 -1.62 6.69
C LEU A 82 3.19 -1.77 8.05
N LEU A 83 4.48 -1.46 8.15
CA LEU A 83 5.32 -1.44 9.36
C LEU A 83 5.68 -2.82 9.91
N GLU A 84 4.83 -3.82 9.70
CA GLU A 84 5.03 -5.21 10.09
C GLU A 84 4.70 -6.14 8.92
N GLU A 85 5.10 -7.41 9.03
CA GLU A 85 4.79 -8.41 8.03
C GLU A 85 3.34 -8.92 8.17
N TYR A 86 2.61 -8.92 7.06
CA TYR A 86 1.22 -9.38 7.00
C TYR A 86 0.98 -10.29 5.81
N THR A 87 0.13 -11.30 6.01
CA THR A 87 -0.47 -12.03 4.89
C THR A 87 -1.57 -11.17 4.27
N ILE A 88 -1.32 -10.66 3.07
CA ILE A 88 -2.30 -9.85 2.33
C ILE A 88 -3.32 -10.77 1.68
N THR A 89 -4.59 -10.62 2.05
CA THR A 89 -5.71 -11.44 1.53
C THR A 89 -6.50 -10.75 0.43
N SER A 90 -6.51 -9.42 0.41
CA SER A 90 -7.18 -8.63 -0.61
C SER A 90 -6.55 -7.24 -0.72
N ILE A 91 -6.62 -6.67 -1.92
CA ILE A 91 -6.23 -5.29 -2.20
C ILE A 91 -7.38 -4.65 -2.97
N THR A 92 -7.79 -3.46 -2.55
CA THR A 92 -8.84 -2.68 -3.23
C THR A 92 -8.25 -1.33 -3.58
N ILE A 93 -8.40 -0.92 -4.84
CA ILE A 93 -7.92 0.37 -5.35
C ILE A 93 -9.11 1.16 -5.86
N THR A 94 -9.29 2.37 -5.34
CA THR A 94 -10.26 3.33 -5.86
C THR A 94 -9.57 4.23 -6.87
N ASN A 95 -10.05 4.23 -8.11
CA ASN A 95 -9.52 5.10 -9.15
C ASN A 95 -10.23 6.47 -9.12
N ARG A 96 -9.56 7.51 -9.61
CA ARG A 96 -10.14 8.84 -9.78
C ARG A 96 -11.29 8.81 -10.80
N ASP A 97 -12.32 9.61 -10.58
CA ASP A 97 -13.50 9.72 -11.45
C ASP A 97 -13.27 10.51 -12.77
N TYR A 98 -12.17 11.26 -12.86
CA TYR A 98 -11.73 12.03 -14.02
C TYR A 98 -10.29 11.67 -14.40
N LEU A 99 -10.01 11.53 -15.70
CA LEU A 99 -8.73 11.02 -16.23
C LEU A 99 -8.35 9.64 -15.65
N SER A 100 -9.37 8.79 -15.49
CA SER A 100 -9.24 7.45 -14.91
C SER A 100 -8.29 6.55 -15.71
N GLU A 101 -8.10 6.82 -17.00
CA GLU A 101 -7.19 6.10 -17.88
C GLU A 101 -5.72 6.21 -17.46
N ARG A 102 -5.36 7.18 -16.62
CA ARG A 102 -3.98 7.35 -16.10
C ARG A 102 -3.50 6.18 -15.25
N LEU A 103 -4.42 5.39 -14.69
CA LEU A 103 -4.09 4.19 -13.91
C LEU A 103 -3.97 2.94 -14.79
N ASN A 104 -4.26 3.02 -16.10
CA ASN A 104 -4.21 1.86 -16.99
C ASN A 104 -2.79 1.28 -17.04
N GLY A 105 -2.69 -0.05 -16.87
CA GLY A 105 -1.42 -0.75 -16.87
C GLY A 105 -0.62 -0.64 -15.56
N ALA A 106 -1.20 -0.04 -14.51
CA ALA A 106 -0.62 -0.07 -13.18
C ALA A 106 -0.39 -1.52 -12.71
N LYS A 107 0.74 -1.73 -12.04
CA LYS A 107 1.12 -3.04 -11.49
C LYS A 107 1.19 -2.93 -9.98
N ILE A 108 0.72 -3.96 -9.31
CA ILE A 108 0.78 -4.09 -7.85
C ILE A 108 1.98 -4.98 -7.54
N HIS A 109 2.76 -4.61 -6.54
CA HIS A 109 3.88 -5.38 -6.05
C HIS A 109 3.74 -5.53 -4.53
N VAL A 110 3.88 -6.75 -4.01
CA VAL A 110 3.73 -7.04 -2.57
C VAL A 110 4.88 -7.88 -2.07
N GLY A 111 5.56 -7.42 -1.03
CA GLY A 111 6.63 -8.17 -0.38
C GLY A 111 7.40 -7.36 0.64
N ASN A 112 8.43 -7.98 1.21
CA ASN A 112 9.20 -7.43 2.33
C ASN A 112 10.45 -6.65 1.88
N CYS A 113 10.64 -6.45 0.57
CA CYS A 113 11.81 -5.79 0.03
C CYS A 113 11.55 -4.31 -0.28
N ILE A 114 12.39 -3.41 0.26
CA ILE A 114 12.32 -1.96 -0.03
C ILE A 114 13.30 -1.52 -1.13
N THR A 115 14.21 -2.40 -1.55
CA THR A 115 15.16 -2.08 -2.62
C THR A 115 14.42 -1.71 -3.89
N ASN A 116 15.01 -0.80 -4.69
CA ASN A 116 14.41 -0.34 -5.94
C ASN A 116 12.94 0.12 -5.74
N ASN A 117 12.67 0.84 -4.64
CA ASN A 117 11.34 1.31 -4.24
C ASN A 117 10.26 0.22 -4.07
N GLY A 118 10.64 -1.06 -4.00
CA GLY A 118 9.74 -2.20 -3.90
C GLY A 118 9.39 -2.87 -5.23
N PHE A 119 9.98 -2.45 -6.36
CA PHE A 119 9.76 -3.08 -7.67
C PHE A 119 10.32 -4.51 -7.77
N ASP A 120 11.24 -4.88 -6.87
CA ASP A 120 11.81 -6.23 -6.83
C ASP A 120 10.87 -7.25 -6.14
N ASN A 121 9.76 -6.78 -5.54
CA ASN A 121 8.75 -7.66 -4.97
C ASN A 121 7.90 -8.34 -6.07
N PRO A 122 7.33 -9.53 -5.80
CA PRO A 122 6.39 -10.20 -6.70
C PRO A 122 5.18 -9.33 -7.08
N GLN A 123 4.67 -9.54 -8.29
CA GLN A 123 3.42 -8.96 -8.81
C GLN A 123 2.22 -9.83 -8.50
#